data_AF-A0A7R9UXF0-F1
#
_entry.id   AF-A0A7R9UXF0-F1
#
_cell.length_a   1.000
_cell.length_b   1.000
_cell.length_c   1.000
_cell.angle_alpha   90.00
_cell.angle_beta   90.00
_cell.angle_gamma   90.00
#
_symmetry.space_group_name_H-M   'P 1'
#
loop_
_entity.id
_entity.type
_entity.pdbx_description
1 polymer ?
#
loop_
_entity_poly.entity_id
_entity_poly.type
_entity_poly.pdbx_seq_one_letter_code
_entity_poly.pdbx_strand_id
1 'polypeptide(L)'
;ALVDGKSSHIPYRDSKLTRMLQDSLGGNTKTVMIANLGPADYNYEESLSTLRYANRAKNIQNKPKINEDPKDAMLREFQEEIARLRDQLNAAGTSGGPGGGPGGGHRELVVEKVVEKEVVVERVVGVSQEEVDRIRRELEAAKEAEKQALLDENLAQREEALRAQAALLEQQERMASEAERVAETERKLRDLEAKLIGSDGTNIIDEHARQQQELERYQAELRRREDAEREAARALQEQQDAML
;
A
#
# COMPACT_ATOMS: atom_id res chain seq x y z
N ALA A 1 -1.24 -20.07 -25.85
CA ALA A 1 -1.88 -18.74 -25.82
C ALA A 1 -0.85 -17.61 -25.75
N LEU A 2 -0.23 -17.37 -24.59
CA LEU A 2 0.80 -16.33 -24.43
C LEU A 2 2.04 -16.54 -25.31
N VAL A 3 2.41 -17.80 -25.55
CA VAL A 3 3.65 -18.18 -26.24
C VAL A 3 3.46 -18.35 -27.75
N ASP A 4 2.27 -18.72 -28.19
CA ASP A 4 2.01 -19.09 -29.58
C ASP A 4 1.77 -17.88 -30.49
N GLY A 5 1.52 -16.68 -29.92
CA GLY A 5 1.26 -15.43 -30.66
C GLY A 5 0.01 -15.41 -31.54
N LYS A 6 -0.69 -16.55 -31.69
CA LYS A 6 -1.84 -16.75 -32.58
C LYS A 6 -3.19 -16.43 -31.94
N SER A 7 -3.27 -16.47 -30.60
CA SER A 7 -4.52 -16.23 -29.87
C SER A 7 -4.56 -14.80 -29.36
N SER A 8 -5.52 -14.00 -29.84
CA SER A 8 -5.74 -12.63 -29.35
C SER A 8 -6.31 -12.60 -27.93
N HIS A 9 -7.05 -13.64 -27.52
CA HIS A 9 -7.65 -13.71 -26.19
C HIS A 9 -6.83 -14.64 -25.28
N ILE A 10 -6.49 -14.14 -24.10
CA ILE A 10 -5.77 -14.89 -23.07
C ILE A 10 -6.70 -15.05 -21.87
N PRO A 11 -7.05 -16.28 -21.49
CA PRO A 11 -8.12 -16.55 -20.52
C PRO A 11 -7.67 -16.39 -19.06
N TYR A 12 -7.24 -15.18 -18.67
CA TYR A 12 -6.86 -14.90 -17.28
C TYR A 12 -8.04 -15.02 -16.31
N ARG A 13 -9.27 -14.89 -16.81
CA ARG A 13 -10.51 -14.89 -16.02
C ARG A 13 -11.04 -16.29 -15.69
N ASP A 14 -10.49 -17.34 -16.28
CA ASP A 14 -10.97 -18.71 -16.07
C ASP A 14 -10.68 -19.21 -14.65
N SER A 15 -9.67 -18.63 -13.97
CA SER A 15 -9.38 -18.92 -12.57
C SER A 15 -9.06 -17.66 -11.77
N LYS A 16 -9.32 -17.68 -10.46
CA LYS A 16 -8.92 -16.59 -9.55
C LYS A 16 -7.40 -16.42 -9.50
N LEU A 17 -6.66 -17.53 -9.54
CA LEU A 17 -5.19 -17.53 -9.50
C LEU A 17 -4.60 -16.80 -10.72
N THR A 18 -5.03 -17.14 -11.93
CA THR A 18 -4.57 -16.50 -13.17
C THR A 18 -5.00 -15.04 -13.27
N ARG A 19 -6.09 -14.66 -12.59
CA ARG A 19 -6.53 -13.27 -12.51
C ARG A 19 -5.64 -12.43 -11.60
N MET A 20 -5.23 -12.98 -10.45
CA MET A 20 -4.29 -12.30 -9.55
C MET A 20 -2.87 -12.24 -10.15
N LEU A 21 -2.48 -13.27 -10.92
CA LEU A 21 -1.16 -13.35 -11.54
C LEU A 21 -1.10 -12.79 -12.97
N GLN A 22 -2.14 -12.07 -13.41
CA GLN A 22 -2.20 -11.53 -14.77
C GLN A 22 -0.98 -10.65 -15.09
N ASP A 23 -0.56 -9.80 -14.15
CA ASP A 23 0.61 -8.94 -14.33
C ASP A 23 1.93 -9.70 -14.36
N SER A 24 1.99 -10.85 -13.68
CA SER A 24 3.15 -11.74 -13.69
C SER A 24 3.28 -12.55 -14.99
N LEU A 25 2.17 -12.76 -15.70
CA LEU A 25 2.10 -13.62 -16.89
C LEU A 25 1.85 -12.79 -18.15
N GLY A 26 2.78 -11.91 -18.50
CA GLY A 26 2.73 -11.05 -19.70
C GLY A 26 2.47 -9.56 -19.43
N GLY A 27 2.47 -9.13 -18.17
CA GLY A 27 2.20 -7.75 -17.77
C GLY A 27 3.42 -6.99 -17.24
N ASN A 28 3.16 -6.11 -16.27
CA ASN A 28 4.14 -5.22 -15.67
C ASN A 28 4.77 -5.83 -14.40
N THR A 29 5.59 -6.87 -14.55
CA THR A 29 6.31 -7.51 -13.43
C THR A 29 7.55 -8.23 -13.94
N LYS A 30 8.62 -8.27 -13.13
CA LYS A 30 9.75 -9.18 -13.33
C LYS A 30 9.43 -10.51 -12.64
N THR A 31 9.19 -11.57 -13.42
CA THR A 31 8.69 -12.84 -12.90
C THR A 31 9.73 -13.94 -13.03
N VAL A 32 9.89 -14.73 -11.98
CA VAL A 32 10.74 -15.93 -11.94
C VAL A 32 9.86 -17.13 -11.64
N MET A 33 10.00 -18.19 -12.45
CA MET A 33 9.34 -19.47 -12.21
C MET A 33 10.37 -20.50 -11.75
N ILE A 34 10.09 -21.16 -10.63
CA ILE A 34 10.89 -22.29 -10.13
C ILE A 34 10.09 -23.56 -10.37
N ALA A 35 10.69 -24.52 -11.09
CA ALA A 35 10.10 -25.82 -11.34
C ALA A 35 10.77 -26.86 -10.42
N ASN A 36 10.00 -27.41 -9.48
CA ASN A 36 10.49 -28.45 -8.58
C ASN A 36 10.20 -29.84 -9.17
N LEU A 37 11.20 -30.72 -9.15
CA LEU A 37 11.13 -32.06 -9.75
C LEU A 37 11.66 -33.09 -8.76
N GLY A 38 11.06 -34.28 -8.78
CA GLY A 38 11.54 -35.43 -8.01
C GLY A 38 12.37 -36.37 -8.89
N PRO A 39 13.51 -36.90 -8.42
CA PRO A 39 14.39 -37.76 -9.23
C PRO A 39 13.88 -39.21 -9.38
N ALA A 40 12.77 -39.57 -8.75
CA ALA A 40 12.27 -40.94 -8.73
C ALA A 40 11.52 -41.32 -10.02
N ASP A 41 11.67 -42.58 -10.46
CA ASP A 41 11.13 -43.07 -11.74
C ASP A 41 9.60 -42.98 -11.84
N TYR A 42 8.88 -43.18 -10.74
CA TYR A 42 7.41 -43.06 -10.72
C TYR A 42 6.92 -41.63 -10.97
N ASN A 43 7.78 -40.61 -10.81
CA ASN A 43 7.47 -39.21 -11.10
C ASN A 43 7.84 -38.80 -12.54
N TYR A 44 8.27 -39.74 -13.39
CA TYR A 44 8.78 -39.43 -14.72
C TYR A 44 7.77 -38.63 -15.58
N GLU A 45 6.51 -39.07 -15.62
CA GLU A 45 5.47 -38.40 -16.43
C GLU A 45 5.16 -36.98 -15.94
N GLU A 46 5.01 -36.79 -14.63
CA GLU A 46 4.75 -35.48 -14.02
C GLU A 46 5.94 -34.53 -14.16
N SER A 47 7.16 -35.07 -14.03
CA SER A 47 8.39 -34.31 -14.20
C SER A 47 8.54 -33.82 -15.63
N LEU A 48 8.22 -34.68 -16.61
CA LEU A 48 8.21 -34.31 -18.02
C LEU A 48 7.15 -33.24 -18.33
N SER A 49 5.96 -33.36 -17.75
CA SER A 49 4.87 -32.39 -17.92
C SER A 49 5.23 -31.01 -17.34
N THR A 50 5.81 -30.99 -16.14
CA THR A 50 6.33 -29.78 -15.48
C THR A 50 7.42 -29.12 -16.33
N LEU A 51 8.40 -29.89 -16.82
CA LEU A 51 9.48 -29.37 -17.66
C LEU A 51 8.97 -28.79 -18.98
N ARG A 52 8.01 -29.45 -19.63
CA ARG A 52 7.36 -28.94 -20.85
C ARG A 52 6.62 -27.64 -20.59
N TYR A 53 5.96 -27.51 -19.43
CA TYR A 53 5.31 -26.27 -19.05
C TYR A 53 6.32 -25.16 -18.76
N ALA A 54 7.38 -25.45 -17.99
CA ALA A 54 8.45 -24.50 -17.69
C ALA A 54 9.15 -24.00 -18.97
N ASN A 55 9.39 -24.89 -19.94
CA ASN A 55 9.95 -24.53 -21.23
C ASN A 55 9.06 -23.53 -21.99
N ARG A 56 7.74 -23.73 -21.98
CA ARG A 56 6.78 -22.77 -22.55
C ARG A 56 6.77 -21.46 -21.77
N ALA A 57 6.71 -21.52 -20.45
CA ALA A 57 6.66 -20.35 -19.57
C ALA A 57 7.90 -19.45 -19.72
N LYS A 58 9.08 -20.02 -19.97
CA LYS A 58 10.32 -19.28 -20.28
C LYS A 58 10.16 -18.30 -21.44
N ASN A 59 9.30 -18.60 -22.41
CA ASN A 59 9.12 -17.78 -23.62
C ASN A 59 8.08 -16.66 -23.43
N ILE A 60 7.47 -16.54 -22.24
CA ILE A 60 6.55 -15.45 -21.94
C ILE A 60 7.36 -14.15 -21.81
N GLN A 61 6.96 -13.12 -22.55
CA GLN A 61 7.62 -11.81 -22.53
C GLN A 61 6.82 -10.85 -21.65
N ASN A 62 7.43 -10.40 -20.55
CA ASN A 62 6.87 -9.35 -19.69
C ASN A 62 7.44 -7.97 -20.09
N LYS A 63 6.69 -6.90 -19.79
CA LYS A 63 7.10 -5.51 -20.03
C LYS A 63 7.14 -4.75 -18.70
N PRO A 64 8.17 -5.01 -17.86
CA PRO A 64 8.29 -4.33 -16.58
C PRO A 64 8.57 -2.84 -16.80
N LYS A 65 7.81 -2.00 -16.10
CA LYS A 65 7.91 -0.55 -16.01
C LYS A 65 8.12 -0.17 -14.55
N ILE A 66 8.81 0.93 -14.31
CA ILE A 66 8.98 1.45 -12.96
C ILE A 66 7.62 2.02 -12.54
N ASN A 67 7.06 1.49 -11.45
CA ASN A 67 5.84 2.00 -10.86
C ASN A 67 6.24 3.20 -9.99
N GLU A 68 6.09 4.39 -10.55
CA GLU A 68 6.25 5.65 -9.83
C GLU A 68 4.91 6.09 -9.29
N ASP A 69 4.90 6.72 -8.11
CA ASP A 69 3.70 7.33 -7.61
C ASP A 69 3.21 8.39 -8.60
N PRO A 70 1.89 8.50 -8.84
CA PRO A 70 1.35 9.44 -9.83
C PRO A 70 1.75 10.89 -9.54
N LYS A 71 2.01 11.22 -8.27
CA LYS A 71 2.54 12.52 -7.84
C LYS A 71 4.00 12.71 -8.25
N ASP A 72 4.83 11.68 -8.08
CA ASP A 72 6.26 11.73 -8.40
C ASP A 72 6.50 11.73 -9.91
N ALA A 73 5.71 10.95 -10.66
CA ALA A 73 5.71 10.96 -12.12
C ALA A 73 5.35 12.35 -12.67
N MET A 74 4.30 12.97 -12.12
CA MET A 74 3.86 14.32 -12.48
C MET A 74 4.88 15.39 -12.07
N LEU A 75 5.51 15.23 -10.89
CA LEU A 75 6.60 16.11 -10.46
C LEU A 75 7.80 16.03 -11.39
N ARG A 76 8.21 14.83 -11.83
CA ARG A 76 9.31 14.68 -12.80
C ARG A 76 8.96 15.30 -14.13
N GLU A 77 7.77 15.04 -14.66
CA GLU A 77 7.32 15.63 -15.93
C GLU A 77 7.28 17.16 -15.86
N PHE A 78 6.78 17.72 -14.76
CA PHE A 78 6.83 19.16 -14.52
C PHE A 78 8.25 19.69 -14.35
N GLN A 79 9.15 18.97 -13.68
CA GLN A 79 10.55 19.37 -13.55
C GLN A 79 11.28 19.36 -14.89
N GLU A 80 11.05 18.34 -15.72
CA GLU A 80 11.59 18.25 -17.09
C GLU A 80 11.07 19.38 -17.97
N GLU A 81 9.78 19.68 -17.92
CA GLU A 81 9.20 20.77 -18.70
C GLU A 81 9.65 22.15 -18.18
N ILE A 82 9.78 22.33 -16.86
CA ILE A 82 10.38 23.55 -16.27
C ILE A 82 11.82 23.71 -16.73
N ALA A 83 12.62 22.64 -16.74
CA ALA A 83 14.01 22.69 -17.21
C ALA A 83 14.06 23.08 -18.69
N ARG A 84 13.24 22.45 -19.53
CA ARG A 84 13.13 22.75 -20.97
C ARG A 84 12.72 24.20 -21.23
N LEU A 85 11.73 24.72 -20.50
CA LEU A 85 11.27 26.10 -20.63
C LEU A 85 12.31 27.11 -20.13
N ARG A 86 13.03 26.78 -19.04
CA ARG A 86 14.15 27.59 -18.54
C ARG A 86 15.29 27.66 -19.55
N ASP A 87 15.61 26.56 -20.20
CA ASP A 87 16.64 26.52 -21.25
C ASP A 87 16.23 27.34 -22.48
N GLN A 88 14.95 27.29 -22.87
CA GLN A 88 14.43 28.14 -23.96
C GLN A 88 14.44 29.64 -23.60
N LEU A 89 14.12 30.00 -22.36
CA LEU A 89 14.20 31.40 -21.89
C LEU A 89 15.64 31.90 -21.80
N ASN A 90 16.57 31.06 -21.34
CA ASN A 90 17.99 31.41 -21.31
C ASN A 90 18.58 31.54 -22.71
N ALA A 91 18.15 30.70 -23.65
CA ALA A 91 18.52 30.83 -25.07
C ALA A 91 17.93 32.11 -25.70
N ALA A 92 16.69 32.48 -25.36
CA ALA A 92 16.05 33.71 -25.84
C ALA A 92 16.53 34.99 -25.14
N GLY A 93 17.11 34.88 -23.94
CA GLY A 93 17.64 36.00 -23.14
C GLY A 93 19.00 36.53 -23.59
N THR A 94 19.63 35.94 -24.62
CA THR A 94 20.95 36.36 -25.12
C THR A 94 20.91 37.25 -26.36
N SER A 95 19.72 37.70 -26.81
CA SER A 95 19.56 38.59 -27.97
C SER A 95 18.93 39.96 -27.68
N GLY A 96 18.96 40.44 -26.44
CA GLY A 96 18.53 41.80 -26.06
C GLY A 96 19.65 42.56 -25.34
N GLY A 97 20.11 43.68 -25.91
CA GLY A 97 21.32 44.41 -25.53
C GLY A 97 21.35 45.10 -24.16
N PRO A 98 22.47 45.79 -23.84
CA PRO A 98 22.82 46.21 -22.49
C PRO A 98 22.12 47.51 -22.10
N GLY A 99 21.41 47.52 -20.97
CA GLY A 99 20.85 48.74 -20.41
C GLY A 99 20.08 48.56 -19.10
N GLY A 100 20.74 48.86 -17.97
CA GLY A 100 20.11 49.56 -16.84
C GLY A 100 19.53 48.75 -15.67
N GLY A 101 20.25 48.79 -14.54
CA GLY A 101 19.63 49.01 -13.21
C GLY A 101 19.45 47.79 -12.29
N PRO A 102 20.08 47.76 -11.09
CA PRO A 102 19.81 46.77 -10.05
C PRO A 102 18.72 47.28 -9.09
N GLY A 103 17.66 46.52 -8.90
CA GLY A 103 16.60 46.83 -7.93
C GLY A 103 15.71 45.61 -7.69
N GLY A 104 15.71 45.13 -6.45
CA GLY A 104 15.11 43.86 -6.04
C GLY A 104 13.59 43.81 -5.97
N GLY A 105 13.10 42.63 -5.61
CA GLY A 105 11.71 42.35 -5.30
C GLY A 105 11.24 41.08 -5.98
N HIS A 106 11.16 39.99 -5.22
CA HIS A 106 10.44 38.77 -5.62
C HIS A 106 9.02 39.16 -6.03
N ARG A 107 8.76 39.16 -7.34
CA ARG A 107 7.43 39.30 -7.90
C ARG A 107 6.99 37.92 -8.35
N GLU A 108 6.02 37.37 -7.64
CA GLU A 108 5.25 36.20 -8.04
C GLU A 108 4.62 36.52 -9.41
N LEU A 109 5.28 36.04 -10.46
CA LEU A 109 4.80 36.16 -11.84
C LEU A 109 3.73 35.09 -12.03
N VAL A 110 2.49 35.44 -11.70
CA VAL A 110 1.33 34.83 -12.31
C VAL A 110 1.45 35.13 -13.80
N VAL A 111 1.95 34.18 -14.58
CA VAL A 111 2.00 34.26 -16.03
C VAL A 111 0.56 34.10 -16.52
N GLU A 112 -0.20 35.20 -16.51
CA GLU A 112 -1.45 35.34 -17.25
C GLU A 112 -1.05 35.33 -18.73
N LYS A 113 -0.93 34.13 -19.31
CA LYS A 113 -0.68 33.97 -20.74
C LYS A 113 -2.00 34.24 -21.47
N VAL A 114 -2.38 35.51 -21.54
CA VAL A 114 -3.42 35.97 -22.48
C VAL A 114 -2.81 35.83 -23.86
N VAL A 115 -3.11 34.72 -24.53
CA VAL A 115 -2.85 34.59 -25.95
C VAL A 115 -3.87 35.49 -26.63
N GLU A 116 -3.54 36.79 -26.78
CA GLU A 116 -4.22 37.66 -27.72
C GLU A 116 -3.99 37.08 -29.12
N LYS A 117 -4.89 36.21 -29.56
CA LYS A 117 -5.03 35.95 -30.99
C LYS A 117 -5.50 37.26 -31.61
N GLU A 118 -4.56 38.02 -32.17
CA GLU A 118 -4.87 39.04 -33.16
C GLU A 118 -5.67 38.38 -34.29
N VAL A 119 -6.98 38.55 -34.26
CA VAL A 119 -7.82 38.32 -35.43
C VAL A 119 -7.46 39.44 -36.39
N VAL A 120 -6.72 39.10 -37.44
CA VAL A 120 -6.52 39.99 -38.59
C VAL A 120 -7.91 40.25 -39.18
N VAL A 121 -8.50 41.40 -38.83
CA VAL A 121 -9.78 41.82 -39.40
C VAL A 121 -9.50 42.26 -40.83
N GLU A 122 -9.63 41.32 -41.74
CA GLU A 122 -9.79 41.60 -43.15
C GLU A 122 -10.99 42.56 -43.31
N ARG A 123 -10.75 43.67 -44.00
CA ARG A 123 -11.59 44.87 -44.01
C ARG A 123 -12.98 44.57 -44.61
N VAL A 124 -13.93 44.15 -43.77
CA VAL A 124 -15.34 44.03 -44.16
C VAL A 124 -15.95 45.44 -44.19
N VAL A 125 -16.17 45.93 -45.40
CA VAL A 125 -16.85 47.20 -45.68
C VAL A 125 -18.34 47.04 -45.36
N GLY A 126 -18.87 47.81 -44.40
CA GLY A 126 -20.32 47.99 -44.23
C GLY A 126 -20.92 48.02 -42.82
N VAL A 127 -20.14 47.84 -41.75
CA VAL A 127 -20.67 47.80 -40.37
C VAL A 127 -20.55 49.18 -39.71
N SER A 128 -21.63 49.67 -39.09
CA SER A 128 -21.66 50.97 -38.40
C SER A 128 -20.67 50.99 -37.21
N GLN A 129 -20.07 52.15 -36.93
CA GLN A 129 -19.14 52.30 -35.79
C GLN A 129 -19.79 51.88 -34.45
N GLU A 130 -21.10 52.08 -34.33
CA GLU A 130 -21.90 51.73 -33.15
C GLU A 130 -22.08 50.22 -32.97
N GLU A 131 -22.18 49.45 -34.06
CA GLU A 131 -22.24 47.98 -34.01
C GLU A 131 -20.93 47.40 -33.47
N VAL A 132 -19.79 47.94 -33.91
CA VAL A 132 -18.46 47.49 -33.48
C VAL A 132 -18.26 47.76 -32.00
N ASP A 133 -18.70 48.93 -31.51
CA ASP A 133 -18.61 49.28 -30.10
C ASP A 133 -19.56 48.47 -29.21
N ARG A 134 -20.75 48.10 -29.71
CA ARG A 134 -21.66 47.15 -29.02
C ARG A 134 -20.99 45.78 -28.85
N ILE A 135 -20.47 45.20 -29.93
CA ILE A 135 -19.83 43.88 -29.93
C ILE A 135 -18.61 43.87 -28.99
N ARG A 136 -17.82 44.95 -28.97
CA ARG A 136 -16.67 45.08 -28.06
C ARG A 136 -17.09 45.08 -26.58
N ARG A 137 -18.14 45.81 -26.22
CA ARG A 137 -18.63 45.84 -24.82
C ARG A 137 -19.22 44.50 -24.38
N GLU A 138 -19.96 43.84 -25.27
CA GLU A 138 -20.49 42.49 -25.00
C GLU A 138 -19.36 41.46 -24.83
N LEU A 139 -18.30 41.56 -25.64
CA LEU A 139 -17.12 40.69 -25.52
C LEU A 139 -16.36 40.92 -24.20
N GLU A 140 -16.14 42.18 -23.79
CA GLU A 140 -15.47 42.47 -22.52
C GLU A 140 -16.31 42.04 -21.31
N ALA A 141 -17.63 42.27 -21.34
CA ALA A 141 -18.53 41.77 -20.29
C ALA A 141 -18.53 40.24 -20.21
N ALA A 142 -18.47 39.54 -21.36
CA ALA A 142 -18.36 38.09 -21.40
C ALA A 142 -17.03 37.57 -20.82
N LYS A 143 -15.91 38.25 -21.13
CA LYS A 143 -14.58 37.91 -20.57
C LYS A 143 -14.51 38.14 -19.07
N GLU A 144 -15.09 39.24 -18.57
CA GLU A 144 -15.12 39.53 -17.13
C GLU A 144 -15.96 38.49 -16.37
N ALA A 145 -17.11 38.09 -16.94
CA ALA A 145 -17.93 37.02 -16.40
C ALA A 145 -17.21 35.66 -16.38
N GLU A 146 -16.47 35.32 -17.45
CA GLU A 146 -15.67 34.10 -17.53
C GLU A 146 -14.52 34.11 -16.49
N LYS A 147 -13.83 35.24 -16.33
CA LYS A 147 -12.78 35.43 -15.33
C LYS A 147 -13.32 35.31 -13.90
N GLN A 148 -14.49 35.87 -13.62
CA GLN A 148 -15.14 35.73 -12.31
C GLN A 148 -15.54 34.29 -12.03
N ALA A 149 -16.14 33.59 -12.99
CA ALA A 149 -16.50 32.18 -12.82
C ALA A 149 -15.28 31.30 -12.52
N LEU A 150 -14.14 31.56 -13.18
CA LEU A 150 -12.89 30.81 -12.97
C LEU A 150 -12.27 31.08 -11.59
N LEU A 151 -12.39 32.31 -11.08
CA LEU A 151 -11.94 32.66 -9.74
C LEU A 151 -12.80 31.98 -8.66
N ASP A 152 -14.12 31.97 -8.84
CA ASP A 152 -15.05 31.30 -7.92
C ASP A 152 -14.80 29.78 -7.90
N GLU A 153 -14.53 29.17 -9.06
CA GLU A 153 -14.17 27.75 -9.15
C GLU A 153 -12.84 27.46 -8.41
N ASN A 154 -11.82 28.28 -8.60
CA ASN A 154 -10.53 28.13 -7.89
C ASN A 154 -10.68 28.29 -6.38
N LEU A 155 -11.52 29.23 -5.93
CA LEU A 155 -11.80 29.41 -4.51
C LEU A 155 -12.52 28.19 -3.93
N ALA A 156 -13.52 27.65 -4.63
CA ALA A 156 -14.23 26.44 -4.21
C ALA A 156 -13.30 25.22 -4.11
N GLN A 157 -12.43 25.01 -5.11
CA GLN A 157 -11.43 23.94 -5.09
C GLN A 157 -10.46 24.09 -3.91
N ARG A 158 -10.03 25.33 -3.61
CA ARG A 158 -9.10 25.61 -2.50
C ARG A 158 -9.75 25.40 -1.13
N GLU A 159 -11.01 25.76 -0.97
CA GLU A 159 -11.77 25.47 0.26
C GLU A 159 -11.95 23.96 0.48
N GLU A 160 -12.25 23.21 -0.58
CA GLU A 160 -12.37 21.76 -0.51
C GLU A 160 -11.03 21.09 -0.14
N ALA A 161 -9.93 21.56 -0.73
CA ALA A 161 -8.59 21.08 -0.39
C ALA A 161 -8.23 21.34 1.09
N LEU A 162 -8.57 22.52 1.62
CA LEU A 162 -8.35 22.84 3.05
C LEU A 162 -9.20 21.95 3.97
N ARG A 163 -10.45 21.66 3.60
CA ARG A 163 -11.32 20.74 4.35
C ARG A 163 -10.75 19.32 4.35
N ALA A 164 -10.27 18.84 3.20
CA ALA A 164 -9.63 17.53 3.10
C ALA A 164 -8.35 17.44 3.96
N GLN A 165 -7.54 18.51 3.96
CA GLN A 165 -6.33 18.58 4.79
C GLN A 165 -6.65 18.58 6.29
N ALA A 166 -7.69 19.31 6.72
CA ALA A 166 -8.14 19.32 8.11
C ALA A 166 -8.62 17.94 8.57
N ALA A 167 -9.42 17.24 7.73
CA ALA A 167 -9.89 15.89 8.04
C ALA A 167 -8.74 14.88 8.16
N LEU A 168 -7.70 15.00 7.33
CA LEU A 168 -6.52 14.14 7.42
C LEU A 168 -5.75 14.37 8.74
N LEU A 169 -5.63 15.62 9.17
CA LEU A 169 -4.92 15.97 10.39
C LEU A 169 -5.67 15.43 11.63
N GLU A 170 -7.00 15.56 11.65
CA GLU A 170 -7.85 14.95 12.68
C GLU A 170 -7.70 13.42 12.70
N GLN A 171 -7.63 12.78 11.52
CA GLN A 171 -7.39 11.33 11.43
C GLN A 171 -6.01 10.95 11.99
N GLN A 172 -4.97 11.73 11.72
CA GLN A 172 -3.63 11.50 12.26
C GLN A 172 -3.60 11.63 13.78
N GLU A 173 -4.29 12.62 14.35
CA GLU A 173 -4.41 12.79 15.80
C GLU A 173 -5.14 11.61 16.46
N ARG A 174 -6.23 11.11 15.84
CA ARG A 174 -6.93 9.90 16.31
C ARG A 174 -6.02 8.68 16.29
N MET A 175 -5.31 8.45 15.19
CA MET A 175 -4.34 7.36 15.06
C MET A 175 -3.22 7.45 16.11
N ALA A 176 -2.73 8.66 16.39
CA ALA A 176 -1.72 8.89 17.42
C ALA A 176 -2.25 8.54 18.83
N SER A 177 -3.47 8.96 19.16
CA SER A 177 -4.10 8.62 20.44
C SER A 177 -4.36 7.11 20.57
N GLU A 178 -4.79 6.45 19.50
CA GLU A 178 -4.96 5.00 19.47
C GLU A 178 -3.62 4.27 19.66
N ALA A 179 -2.55 4.74 19.01
CA ALA A 179 -1.21 4.18 19.18
C ALA A 179 -0.69 4.32 20.61
N GLU A 180 -0.94 5.45 21.29
CA GLU A 180 -0.60 5.62 22.70
C GLU A 180 -1.37 4.63 23.60
N ARG A 181 -2.67 4.44 23.36
CA ARG A 181 -3.48 3.45 24.09
C ARG A 181 -2.95 2.03 23.90
N VAL A 182 -2.59 1.67 22.66
CA VAL A 182 -1.98 0.37 22.35
C VAL A 182 -0.67 0.20 23.10
N ALA A 183 0.23 1.19 23.05
CA ALA A 183 1.50 1.15 23.77
C ALA A 183 1.31 1.00 25.30
N GLU A 184 0.30 1.65 25.88
CA GLU A 184 -0.03 1.50 27.30
C GLU A 184 -0.55 0.08 27.61
N THR A 185 -1.40 -0.49 26.75
CA THR A 185 -1.86 -1.88 26.91
C THR A 185 -0.72 -2.88 26.79
N GLU A 186 0.20 -2.69 25.84
CA GLU A 186 1.38 -3.54 25.68
C GLU A 186 2.30 -3.48 26.91
N ARG A 187 2.51 -2.29 27.50
CA ARG A 187 3.26 -2.16 28.76
C ARG A 187 2.60 -2.95 29.89
N LYS A 188 1.29 -2.81 30.07
CA LYS A 188 0.54 -3.59 31.07
C LYS A 188 0.65 -5.09 30.82
N LEU A 189 0.65 -5.51 29.56
CA LEU A 189 0.79 -6.91 29.17
C LEU A 189 2.18 -7.44 29.53
N ARG A 190 3.25 -6.68 29.21
CA ARG A 190 4.62 -7.01 29.61
C ARG A 190 4.79 -7.09 31.12
N ASP A 191 4.19 -6.17 31.87
CA ASP A 191 4.25 -6.20 33.34
C ASP A 191 3.52 -7.43 33.92
N LEU A 192 2.42 -7.86 33.29
CA LEU A 192 1.72 -9.09 33.66
C LEU A 192 2.53 -10.33 33.29
N GLU A 193 3.12 -10.38 32.09
CA GLU A 193 4.02 -11.45 31.66
C GLU A 193 5.24 -11.57 32.59
N ALA A 194 5.85 -10.45 32.97
CA ALA A 194 6.97 -10.41 33.91
C ALA A 194 6.58 -10.82 35.33
N LYS A 195 5.31 -10.68 35.73
CA LYS A 195 4.80 -11.23 37.00
C LYS A 195 4.51 -12.73 36.93
N LEU A 196 4.21 -13.26 35.74
CA LEU A 196 4.00 -14.69 35.51
C LEU A 196 5.31 -15.47 35.42
N ILE A 197 6.37 -14.84 34.91
CA ILE A 197 7.73 -15.37 34.93
C ILE A 197 8.34 -15.00 36.28
N GLY A 198 8.45 -15.97 37.20
CA GLY A 198 9.09 -15.73 38.50
C GLY A 198 10.55 -15.27 38.36
N SER A 199 11.14 -14.77 39.45
CA SER A 199 12.54 -14.28 39.50
C SER A 199 13.60 -15.25 38.95
N ASP A 200 13.25 -16.53 38.88
CA ASP A 200 14.14 -17.64 38.54
C ASP A 200 13.92 -18.15 37.10
N GLY A 201 13.09 -17.46 36.30
CA GLY A 201 12.81 -17.80 34.90
C GLY A 201 11.83 -18.97 34.72
N THR A 202 11.31 -19.53 35.81
CA THR A 202 10.24 -20.54 35.83
C THR A 202 8.88 -19.87 35.77
N ASN A 203 8.04 -20.35 34.86
CA ASN A 203 6.66 -19.90 34.73
C ASN A 203 5.88 -20.41 35.95
N ILE A 204 5.24 -19.52 36.72
CA ILE A 204 4.54 -19.89 37.98
C ILE A 204 3.48 -20.96 37.73
N ILE A 205 2.88 -20.95 36.53
CA ILE A 205 1.92 -21.97 36.09
C ILE A 205 2.56 -23.36 35.98
N ASP A 206 3.77 -23.44 35.43
CA ASP A 206 4.49 -24.72 35.26
C ASP A 206 4.95 -25.28 36.62
N GLU A 207 5.34 -24.39 37.53
CA GLU A 207 5.74 -24.78 38.88
C GLU A 207 4.56 -25.33 39.70
N HIS A 208 3.40 -24.66 39.64
CA HIS A 208 2.18 -25.14 40.27
C HIS A 208 1.70 -26.47 39.67
N ALA A 209 1.80 -26.65 38.34
CA ALA A 209 1.45 -27.89 37.68
C ALA A 209 2.35 -29.07 38.13
N ARG A 210 3.66 -28.82 38.29
CA ARG A 210 4.60 -29.83 38.83
C ARG A 210 4.27 -30.21 40.27
N GLN A 211 4.03 -29.23 41.13
CA GLN A 211 3.67 -29.47 42.54
C GLN A 211 2.37 -30.28 42.66
N GLN A 212 1.36 -29.99 41.84
CA GLN A 212 0.12 -30.77 41.80
C GLN A 212 0.37 -32.22 41.36
N GLN A 213 1.18 -32.43 40.32
CA GLN A 213 1.51 -33.77 39.85
C GLN A 213 2.28 -34.60 40.90
N GLU A 214 3.20 -33.98 41.63
CA GLU A 214 3.91 -34.64 42.73
C GLU A 214 2.97 -35.01 43.88
N LEU A 215 2.07 -34.12 44.27
CA LEU A 215 1.05 -34.39 45.28
C LEU A 215 0.14 -35.55 44.88
N GLU A 216 -0.32 -35.61 43.62
CA GLU A 216 -1.13 -36.71 43.12
C GLU A 216 -0.39 -38.05 43.15
N ARG A 217 0.89 -38.07 42.78
CA ARG A 217 1.73 -39.27 42.86
C ARG A 217 1.87 -39.75 44.30
N TYR A 218 2.16 -38.84 45.23
CA TYR A 218 2.31 -39.17 46.64
C TYR A 218 0.99 -39.71 47.22
N GLN A 219 -0.14 -39.10 46.88
CA GLN A 219 -1.47 -39.60 47.28
C GLN A 219 -1.79 -40.97 46.67
N ALA A 220 -1.35 -41.25 45.44
CA ALA A 220 -1.54 -42.56 44.82
C ALA A 220 -0.69 -43.63 45.50
N GLU A 221 0.56 -43.32 45.87
CA GLU A 221 1.41 -44.23 46.65
C GLU A 221 0.85 -44.51 48.04
N LEU A 222 0.34 -43.47 48.72
CA LEU A 222 -0.28 -43.62 50.03
C LEU A 222 -1.49 -44.54 49.96
N ARG A 223 -2.37 -44.33 48.98
CA ARG A 223 -3.54 -45.20 48.74
C ARG A 223 -3.14 -46.65 48.48
N ARG A 224 -2.11 -46.88 47.65
CA ARG A 224 -1.59 -48.24 47.41
C ARG A 224 -1.07 -48.91 48.67
N ARG A 225 -0.40 -48.16 49.56
CA ARG A 225 0.04 -48.67 50.86
C ARG A 225 -1.13 -49.01 51.77
N GLU A 226 -2.10 -48.12 51.88
CA GLU A 226 -3.31 -48.35 52.67
C GLU A 226 -4.10 -49.57 52.19
N ASP A 227 -4.24 -49.75 50.87
CA ASP A 227 -4.92 -50.91 50.29
C ASP A 227 -4.14 -52.21 50.54
N ALA A 228 -2.81 -52.20 50.38
CA ALA A 228 -1.97 -53.35 50.69
C ALA A 228 -2.00 -53.73 52.19
N GLU A 229 -1.99 -52.74 53.08
CA GLU A 229 -2.15 -52.96 54.53
C GLU A 229 -3.53 -53.54 54.87
N ARG A 230 -4.59 -53.04 54.22
CA ARG A 230 -5.95 -53.58 54.38
C ARG A 230 -6.07 -55.02 53.89
N GLU A 231 -5.47 -55.34 52.74
CA GLU A 231 -5.44 -56.71 52.21
C GLU A 231 -4.66 -57.65 53.13
N ALA A 232 -3.49 -57.22 53.62
CA ALA A 232 -2.70 -58.00 54.58
C ALA A 232 -3.45 -58.23 55.91
N ALA A 233 -4.14 -57.21 56.42
CA ALA A 233 -4.95 -57.33 57.63
C ALA A 233 -6.11 -58.31 57.45
N ARG A 234 -6.80 -58.27 56.29
CA ARG A 234 -7.87 -59.22 55.95
C ARG A 234 -7.33 -60.66 55.84
N ALA A 235 -6.22 -60.86 55.15
CA ALA A 235 -5.60 -62.19 55.01
C ALA A 235 -5.16 -62.76 56.37
N LEU A 236 -4.63 -61.92 57.27
CA LEU A 236 -4.28 -62.34 58.63
C LEU A 236 -5.53 -62.73 59.44
N GLN A 237 -6.62 -61.98 59.32
CA GLN A 237 -7.88 -62.28 59.98
C GLN A 237 -8.48 -63.59 59.46
N GLU A 238 -8.48 -63.82 58.15
CA GLU A 238 -8.93 -65.09 57.54
C GLU A 238 -8.08 -66.29 58.01
N GLN A 239 -6.76 -66.13 58.17
CA GLN A 239 -5.90 -67.18 58.73
C GLN A 239 -6.19 -67.46 60.21
N GLN A 240 -6.54 -66.44 60.99
CA GLN A 240 -6.92 -66.59 62.40
C GLN A 240 -8.27 -67.30 62.52
N ASP A 241 -9.25 -66.92 61.70
CA ASP A 241 -10.58 -67.55 61.67
C ASP A 241 -10.52 -69.01 61.20
N ALA A 242 -9.57 -69.37 60.31
CA ALA A 242 -9.36 -70.74 59.85
C ALA A 242 -8.61 -71.65 60.85
N MET A 243 -7.99 -71.09 61.90
CA MET A 243 -7.26 -71.83 62.94
C MET A 243 -8.11 -72.14 64.19
N LEU A 244 -9.33 -71.63 64.27
CA LEU A 244 -10.33 -71.89 65.31
C LEU A 244 -11.33 -72.96 64.87
#